data_AF-A0A820BI18-F1
#
_entry.id   AF-A0A820BI18-F1
#
_cell.length_a   1.000
_cell.length_b   1.000
_cell.length_c   1.000
_cell.angle_alpha   90.00
_cell.angle_beta   90.00
_cell.angle_gamma   90.00
#
_symmetry.space_group_name_H-M   'P 1'
#
loop_
_entity.id
_entity.type
_entity.pdbx_description
1 polymer ?
#
loop_
_entity_poly.entity_id
_entity_poly.type
_entity_poly.pdbx_seq_one_letter_code
_entity_poly.pdbx_strand_id
1 'polypeptide(L)'
;MRFLSKYSKIQHALFSTSSTKKPSVLLVNHGYPPLFNAGSEVYTQTLAVRLNRSGKTSGVSVISREQDPFRADFLVRKTHDEHDSTIPVHLINHAREAAYQRFVNTDIDRCFEDICRKL
;
A
#
# COMPACT_ATOMS: atom_id res chain seq x y z
N MET A 1 -4.06 -40.92 -53.50
CA MET A 1 -3.67 -39.65 -52.85
C MET A 1 -4.24 -39.61 -51.43
N ARG A 2 -3.39 -39.87 -50.43
CA ARG A 2 -3.69 -39.70 -48.99
C ARG A 2 -2.87 -38.50 -48.53
N PHE A 3 -3.48 -37.37 -48.21
CA PHE A 3 -2.81 -36.30 -47.47
C PHE A 3 -3.81 -35.60 -46.52
N LEU A 4 -3.57 -35.84 -45.23
CA LEU A 4 -3.78 -34.94 -44.08
C LEU A 4 -5.21 -34.44 -43.75
N SER A 5 -5.93 -35.24 -42.96
CA SER A 5 -7.05 -34.77 -42.11
C SER A 5 -6.83 -35.23 -40.66
N LYS A 6 -5.84 -34.65 -39.97
CA LYS A 6 -5.60 -34.95 -38.54
C LYS A 6 -5.17 -33.79 -37.63
N TYR A 7 -5.12 -32.55 -38.11
CA TYR A 7 -4.62 -31.41 -37.30
C TYR A 7 -5.65 -30.31 -37.01
N SER A 8 -6.93 -30.66 -36.78
CA SER A 8 -7.95 -29.66 -36.42
C SER A 8 -8.42 -29.71 -34.96
N LYS A 9 -7.85 -30.56 -34.10
CA LYS A 9 -8.39 -30.81 -32.74
C LYS A 9 -7.43 -30.61 -31.57
N ILE A 10 -6.34 -29.85 -31.73
CA ILE A 10 -5.43 -29.56 -30.62
C ILE A 10 -5.07 -28.07 -30.59
N GLN A 11 -6.05 -27.19 -30.36
CA GLN A 11 -5.78 -25.79 -29.99
C GLN A 11 -6.69 -25.23 -28.89
N HIS A 12 -7.55 -26.04 -28.27
CA HIS A 12 -8.43 -25.57 -27.18
C HIS A 12 -7.97 -26.00 -25.77
N ALA A 13 -6.74 -26.48 -25.61
CA ALA A 13 -6.24 -27.01 -24.34
C ALA A 13 -4.92 -26.37 -23.89
N LEU A 14 -4.74 -25.06 -24.09
CA LEU A 14 -3.60 -24.32 -23.53
C LEU A 14 -4.02 -22.88 -23.31
N PHE A 15 -4.73 -22.61 -22.22
CA PHE A 15 -4.64 -21.40 -21.38
C PHE A 15 -5.67 -21.62 -20.27
N SER A 16 -5.33 -22.54 -19.35
CA SER A 16 -5.84 -22.41 -18.00
C SER A 16 -5.37 -21.03 -17.55
N THR A 17 -6.28 -20.06 -17.51
CA THR A 17 -6.04 -18.74 -16.96
C THR A 17 -5.60 -18.96 -15.52
N SER A 18 -4.29 -19.04 -15.29
CA SER A 18 -3.78 -18.88 -13.94
C SER A 18 -4.30 -17.51 -13.51
N SER A 19 -5.19 -17.50 -12.54
CA SER A 19 -5.66 -16.27 -11.92
C SER A 19 -4.40 -15.56 -11.42
N THR A 20 -3.90 -14.60 -12.17
CA THR A 20 -2.75 -13.81 -11.76
C THR A 20 -3.17 -13.07 -10.51
N LYS A 21 -2.66 -13.52 -9.35
CA LYS A 21 -2.99 -12.92 -8.06
C LYS A 21 -2.58 -11.46 -8.13
N LYS A 22 -3.54 -10.55 -7.99
CA LYS A 22 -3.27 -9.12 -7.96
C LYS A 22 -2.43 -8.80 -6.72
N PRO A 23 -1.31 -8.06 -6.84
CA PRO A 23 -0.48 -7.71 -5.69
C PRO A 23 -1.23 -6.77 -4.74
N SER A 24 -0.94 -6.87 -3.45
CA SER A 24 -1.23 -5.80 -2.49
C SER A 24 -0.11 -4.77 -2.53
N VAL A 25 -0.43 -3.50 -2.28
CA VAL A 25 0.55 -2.41 -2.29
C VAL A 25 0.51 -1.67 -0.97
N LEU A 26 1.66 -1.55 -0.32
CA LEU A 26 1.86 -0.71 0.86
C LEU A 26 2.70 0.50 0.48
N LEU A 27 2.12 1.70 0.59
CA LEU A 27 2.82 2.95 0.35
C LEU A 27 3.31 3.50 1.68
N VAL A 28 4.59 3.90 1.75
CA VAL A 28 5.21 4.44 2.96
C VAL A 28 5.74 5.83 2.65
N ASN A 29 5.26 6.84 3.38
CA ASN A 29 5.73 8.21 3.23
C ASN A 29 5.75 8.92 4.59
N HIS A 30 6.73 9.79 4.84
CA HIS A 30 6.89 10.52 6.10
C HIS A 30 5.78 11.55 6.40
N GLY A 31 4.86 11.75 5.45
CA GLY A 31 3.63 12.52 5.59
C GLY A 31 2.53 11.99 4.67
N TYR A 32 1.29 12.38 4.95
CA TYR A 32 0.13 12.08 4.11
C TYR A 32 -0.94 13.17 4.32
N PRO A 33 -1.68 13.57 3.27
CA PRO A 33 -2.75 14.55 3.42
C PRO A 33 -3.87 14.06 4.35
N PRO A 34 -4.57 14.97 5.05
CA PRO A 34 -4.36 16.42 5.04
C PRO A 34 -3.27 16.90 6.01
N LEU A 35 -2.66 16.00 6.80
CA LEU A 35 -1.68 16.37 7.83
C LEU A 35 -0.39 16.93 7.23
N PHE A 36 0.00 16.45 6.06
CA PHE A 36 1.16 16.92 5.30
C PHE A 36 0.80 17.01 3.81
N ASN A 37 1.15 18.14 3.17
CA ASN A 37 0.70 18.46 1.81
C ASN A 37 1.85 18.87 0.89
N ALA A 38 3.09 18.48 1.20
CA ALA A 38 4.19 18.66 0.27
C ALA A 38 4.03 17.74 -0.95
N GLY A 39 4.82 17.99 -1.99
CA GLY A 39 4.61 17.40 -3.31
C GLY A 39 4.65 15.87 -3.29
N SER A 40 5.53 15.27 -2.47
CA SER A 40 5.63 13.81 -2.32
C SER A 40 4.37 13.23 -1.65
N GLU A 41 3.81 13.90 -0.65
CA GLU A 41 2.60 13.48 0.06
C GLU A 41 1.38 13.52 -0.85
N VAL A 42 1.17 14.63 -1.57
CA VAL A 42 0.06 14.78 -2.53
C VAL A 42 0.20 13.78 -3.68
N TYR A 43 1.42 13.56 -4.16
CA TYR A 43 1.70 12.53 -5.16
C TYR A 43 1.35 11.12 -4.63
N THR A 44 1.76 10.80 -3.40
CA THR A 44 1.49 9.49 -2.78
C THR A 44 0.00 9.23 -2.64
N GLN A 45 -0.78 10.23 -2.21
CA GLN A 45 -2.24 10.12 -2.15
C GLN A 45 -2.85 9.89 -3.54
N THR A 46 -2.44 10.69 -4.52
CA THR A 46 -2.91 10.54 -5.91
C THR A 46 -2.60 9.15 -6.45
N LEU A 47 -1.40 8.63 -6.17
CA LEU A 47 -0.98 7.29 -6.56
C LEU A 47 -1.81 6.21 -5.85
N ALA A 48 -2.04 6.35 -4.54
CA ALA A 48 -2.82 5.41 -3.74
C ALA A 48 -4.23 5.24 -4.33
N VAL A 49 -4.93 6.35 -4.55
CA VAL A 49 -6.28 6.36 -5.10
C VAL A 49 -6.31 5.75 -6.50
N ARG A 50 -5.36 6.10 -7.37
CA ARG A 50 -5.30 5.56 -8.74
C ARG A 50 -4.99 4.08 -8.77
N LEU A 51 -4.08 3.59 -7.93
CA LEU A 51 -3.77 2.17 -7.82
C LEU A 51 -4.98 1.39 -7.33
N ASN A 52 -5.63 1.86 -6.27
CA ASN A 52 -6.81 1.23 -5.68
C ASN A 52 -7.95 1.09 -6.71
N ARG A 53 -8.20 2.16 -7.49
CA ARG A 53 -9.25 2.18 -8.52
C ARG A 53 -8.87 1.47 -9.83
N SER A 54 -7.59 1.17 -10.05
CA SER A 54 -7.14 0.56 -11.31
C SER A 54 -7.65 -0.85 -11.55
N GLY A 55 -8.10 -1.53 -10.48
CA GLY A 55 -8.44 -2.95 -10.52
C GLY A 55 -7.24 -3.86 -10.78
N LYS A 56 -5.99 -3.35 -10.73
CA LYS A 56 -4.76 -4.15 -10.91
C LYS A 56 -4.16 -4.63 -9.59
N THR A 57 -4.52 -4.01 -8.47
CA THR A 57 -4.11 -4.43 -7.12
C THR A 57 -5.26 -5.15 -6.43
N SER A 58 -4.94 -5.97 -5.42
CA SER A 58 -5.93 -6.56 -4.51
C SER A 58 -6.30 -5.63 -3.36
N GLY A 59 -5.46 -4.64 -3.08
CA GLY A 59 -5.69 -3.59 -2.10
C GLY A 59 -4.51 -2.62 -2.04
N VAL A 60 -4.77 -1.44 -1.51
CA VAL A 60 -3.76 -0.41 -1.24
C VAL A 60 -3.88 0.02 0.22
N SER A 61 -2.75 0.18 0.90
CA SER A 61 -2.69 0.74 2.26
C SER A 61 -1.55 1.73 2.36
N VAL A 62 -1.66 2.69 3.27
CA VAL A 62 -0.65 3.73 3.48
C VAL A 62 -0.13 3.67 4.89
N ILE A 63 1.18 3.77 5.07
CA ILE A 63 1.82 4.09 6.35
C ILE A 63 2.38 5.50 6.25
N SER A 64 2.06 6.31 7.25
CA SER A 64 2.64 7.62 7.38
C SER A 64 2.86 8.01 8.84
N ARG A 65 3.52 9.14 9.02
CA ARG A 65 3.82 9.71 10.32
C ARG A 65 2.74 10.71 10.70
N GLU A 66 2.44 10.77 11.99
CA GLU A 66 1.71 11.87 12.63
C GLU A 66 2.67 12.57 13.61
N GLN A 67 2.44 13.84 13.91
CA GLN A 67 3.24 14.60 14.89
C GLN A 67 2.32 15.30 15.89
N ASP A 68 1.50 14.53 16.58
CA ASP A 68 0.63 15.03 17.63
C ASP A 68 1.42 15.07 18.96
N PRO A 69 1.78 16.26 19.48
CA PRO A 69 2.55 16.38 20.71
C PRO A 69 1.74 16.02 21.96
N PHE A 70 0.43 15.82 21.84
CA PHE A 70 -0.45 15.41 22.93
C PHE A 70 -0.69 13.90 22.97
N ARG A 71 -0.19 13.15 21.98
CA ARG A 71 -0.23 11.68 21.96
C ARG A 71 1.12 11.08 22.36
N ALA A 72 1.08 9.84 22.84
CA ALA A 72 2.30 9.06 23.05
C ALA A 72 3.04 8.85 21.72
N ASP A 73 4.36 8.90 21.73
CA ASP A 73 5.14 8.50 20.55
C ASP A 73 4.88 7.01 20.25
N PHE A 74 4.99 6.66 18.97
CA PHE A 74 4.75 5.33 18.40
C PHE A 74 3.31 4.83 18.51
N LEU A 75 2.37 5.65 19.01
CA LEU A 75 0.95 5.33 18.94
C LEU A 75 0.53 5.23 17.47
N VAL A 76 0.01 4.06 17.09
CA VAL A 76 -0.53 3.83 15.73
C VAL A 76 -2.01 4.15 15.71
N ARG A 77 -2.38 5.20 14.99
CA ARG A 77 -3.77 5.55 14.69
C ARG A 77 -4.15 5.01 13.31
N LYS A 78 -5.32 4.36 13.21
CA LYS A 78 -5.90 3.97 11.92
C LYS A 78 -6.92 5.02 11.48
N THR A 79 -6.89 5.37 10.20
CA THR A 79 -7.86 6.22 9.52
C THR A 79 -8.01 5.74 8.08
N HIS A 80 -8.71 6.50 7.26
CA HIS A 80 -8.84 6.24 5.83
C HIS A 80 -8.42 7.46 5.03
N ASP A 81 -8.13 7.25 3.74
CA ASP A 81 -7.89 8.33 2.80
C ASP A 81 -9.14 9.22 2.64
N GLU A 82 -8.93 10.52 2.47
CA GLU A 82 -10.01 11.51 2.38
C GLU A 82 -10.79 11.46 1.04
N HIS A 83 -10.18 10.92 -0.02
CA HIS A 83 -10.78 10.80 -1.35
C HIS A 83 -11.25 9.38 -1.67
N ASP A 84 -10.76 8.38 -0.95
CA ASP A 84 -11.18 6.99 -1.06
C ASP A 84 -11.14 6.28 0.30
N SER A 85 -12.29 6.23 0.97
CA SER A 85 -12.41 5.64 2.31
C SER A 85 -12.13 4.13 2.37
N THR A 86 -11.94 3.46 1.22
CA THR A 86 -11.53 2.04 1.19
C THR A 86 -10.04 1.84 1.38
N ILE A 87 -9.24 2.92 1.34
CA ILE A 87 -7.79 2.89 1.55
C ILE A 87 -7.50 3.16 3.03
N PRO A 88 -7.08 2.15 3.81
CA PRO A 88 -6.63 2.37 5.18
C PRO A 88 -5.31 3.13 5.22
N VAL A 89 -5.23 4.08 6.15
CA VAL A 89 -4.04 4.87 6.44
C VAL A 89 -3.64 4.64 7.89
N HIS A 90 -2.42 4.17 8.09
CA HIS A 90 -1.80 3.92 9.38
C HIS A 90 -0.86 5.06 9.72
N LEU A 91 -1.19 5.82 10.76
CA LEU A 91 -0.46 6.98 11.20
C LEU A 91 0.31 6.64 12.47
N ILE A 92 1.64 6.65 12.39
CA ILE A 92 2.53 6.40 13.51
C ILE A 92 2.92 7.75 14.11
N ASN A 93 2.50 8.01 15.35
CA ASN A 93 2.88 9.26 16.01
C ASN A 93 4.38 9.30 16.27
N HIS A 94 5.06 10.36 15.85
CA HIS A 94 6.50 10.53 16.02
C HIS A 94 6.79 12.03 16.18
N ALA A 95 6.30 12.59 17.29
CA ALA A 95 6.29 14.01 17.55
C ALA A 95 7.59 14.49 18.22
N ARG A 96 8.16 13.70 19.13
CA ARG A 96 9.28 14.14 20.00
C ARG A 96 10.63 13.62 19.56
N GLU A 97 10.68 12.38 19.08
CA GLU A 97 11.94 11.70 18.78
C GLU A 97 12.52 12.00 17.38
N ALA A 98 11.73 12.62 16.50
CA ALA A 98 12.13 12.92 15.13
C ALA A 98 13.40 13.81 15.03
N ALA A 99 13.66 14.63 16.05
CA ALA A 99 14.84 15.49 16.10
C ALA A 99 16.11 14.76 16.59
N TYR A 100 15.96 13.66 17.33
CA TYR A 100 17.07 12.96 17.98
C TYR A 100 17.50 11.70 17.23
N GLN A 101 16.56 11.05 16.54
CA GLN A 101 16.81 9.84 15.78
C GLN A 101 17.00 10.16 14.30
N ARG A 102 18.25 10.05 13.83
CA ARG A 102 18.62 10.53 12.49
C ARG A 102 18.34 9.52 11.36
N PHE A 103 18.31 8.21 11.65
CA PHE A 103 18.24 7.19 10.59
C PHE A 103 17.49 5.89 10.92
N VAL A 104 17.65 5.35 12.14
CA VAL A 104 17.03 4.07 12.53
C VAL A 104 16.24 4.27 13.82
N ASN A 105 15.01 3.75 13.85
CA ASN A 105 14.13 3.79 15.00
C ASN A 105 13.47 2.41 15.20
N THR A 106 13.91 1.68 16.21
CA THR A 106 13.43 0.32 16.49
C THR A 106 11.95 0.26 16.89
N ASP A 107 11.39 1.34 17.42
CA ASP A 107 9.97 1.41 17.77
C ASP A 107 9.10 1.68 16.52
N ILE A 108 9.61 2.48 15.57
CA ILE A 108 9.00 2.59 14.23
C ILE A 108 9.06 1.25 13.50
N ASP A 109 10.18 0.53 13.56
CA ASP A 109 10.33 -0.80 12.95
C ASP A 109 9.31 -1.79 13.54
N ARG A 110 9.13 -1.77 14.87
CA ARG A 110 8.11 -2.59 15.54
C ARG A 110 6.70 -2.23 15.08
N CYS A 111 6.37 -0.94 15.00
CA CYS A 111 5.08 -0.50 14.48
C CYS A 111 4.86 -0.95 13.03
N PHE A 112 5.90 -0.84 12.19
CA PHE A 112 5.86 -1.24 10.79
C PHE A 112 5.63 -2.75 10.64
N GLU A 113 6.36 -3.59 11.38
CA GLU A 113 6.13 -5.04 11.41
C GLU A 113 4.71 -5.39 11.85
N ASP A 114 4.23 -4.76 12.92
CA ASP A 114 2.88 -4.99 13.45
C ASP A 114 1.78 -4.60 12.47
N ILE A 115 2.01 -3.60 11.63
CA ILE A 115 1.10 -3.22 10.55
C ILE A 115 1.17 -4.26 9.43
N CYS A 116 2.37 -4.61 8.97
CA CYS A 116 2.58 -5.58 7.89
C CYS A 116 1.96 -6.95 8.20
N ARG A 117 2.01 -7.42 9.46
CA ARG A 117 1.38 -8.69 9.87
C ARG A 117 -0.15 -8.68 9.80
N LYS A 118 -0.77 -7.51 9.71
CA LYS A 118 -2.23 -7.32 9.70
C LYS A 118 -2.81 -7.05 8.31
N LEU A 119 -1.96 -6.94 7.29
CA LEU A 119 -2.31 -6.73 5.88
C LEU A 119 -2.32 -8.06 5.11
#